data_AF-A0A346XVP8-F1
#
_entry.id   AF-A0A346XVP8-F1
#
_cell.length_a   1.000
_cell.length_b   1.000
_cell.length_c   1.000
_cell.angle_alpha   90.00
_cell.angle_beta   90.00
_cell.angle_gamma   90.00
#
_symmetry.space_group_name_H-M   'P 1'
#
loop_
_entity.id
_entity.type
_entity.pdbx_description
1 polymer ?
#
loop_
_entity_poly.entity_id
_entity_poly.type
_entity_poly.pdbx_seq_one_letter_code
_entity_poly.pdbx_strand_id
1 'polypeptide(L)' 'MRPCPNCQSERVYKSDRPVGTTTIGGELLPKLSPGPLSSAKMRAVVCADCGLLRYFVDAAALSKLETSKHWTLV' A
#
# COMPACT_ATOMS: atom_id res chain seq x y z
N MET A 1 -0.56 -11.92 -1.82
CA MET A 1 0.44 -12.77 -1.15
C MET A 1 -0.31 -13.79 -0.32
N ARG A 2 -0.07 -15.05 -0.62
CA ARG A 2 -0.47 -16.18 0.17
C ARG A 2 0.79 -17.01 0.41
N PRO A 3 0.98 -17.60 1.60
CA PRO A 3 0.05 -17.56 2.74
C PRO A 3 0.04 -16.22 3.50
N CYS A 4 -0.89 -16.06 4.45
CA CYS A 4 -0.90 -14.96 5.42
C CYS A 4 0.36 -15.05 6.29
N PRO A 5 1.20 -14.00 6.37
CA PRO A 5 2.46 -14.08 7.12
C PRO A 5 2.25 -14.23 8.63
N ASN A 6 1.08 -13.85 9.16
CA ASN A 6 0.80 -13.91 10.59
C ASN A 6 0.29 -15.29 11.05
N CYS A 7 -0.60 -15.93 10.28
CA CYS A 7 -1.25 -17.19 10.70
C CYS A 7 -1.14 -18.34 9.69
N GLN A 8 -0.38 -18.14 8.60
CA GLN A 8 -0.20 -19.11 7.51
C GLN A 8 -1.46 -19.51 6.72
N SER A 9 -2.59 -18.83 6.95
CA SER A 9 -3.83 -19.06 6.20
C SER A 9 -3.73 -18.69 4.71
N GLU A 10 -4.39 -19.47 3.85
CA GLU A 10 -4.58 -19.21 2.42
C GLU A 10 -5.76 -18.26 2.11
N ARG A 11 -6.63 -17.99 3.10
CA ARG A 11 -7.84 -17.16 2.94
C ARG A 11 -7.48 -15.67 3.00
N VAL A 12 -6.75 -15.22 1.99
CA VAL A 12 -6.29 -13.83 1.85
C VAL A 12 -6.98 -13.16 0.66
N TYR A 13 -7.61 -12.02 0.91
CA TYR A 13 -8.39 -11.26 -0.05
C TYR A 13 -7.73 -9.91 -0.32
N LYS A 14 -7.88 -9.39 -1.55
CA LYS A 14 -7.42 -8.05 -1.93
C LYS A 14 -8.61 -7.18 -2.31
N SER A 15 -8.53 -5.87 -2.09
CA SER A 15 -9.53 -4.94 -2.61
C SER A 15 -9.56 -4.98 -4.14
N ASP A 16 -10.77 -4.93 -4.70
CA ASP A 16 -11.02 -4.97 -6.14
C ASP A 16 -10.40 -3.74 -6.83
N ARG A 17 -10.55 -2.57 -6.20
CA ARG A 17 -10.04 -1.29 -6.67
C ARG A 17 -8.93 -0.77 -5.77
N PRO A 18 -7.93 -0.06 -6.33
CA PRO A 18 -7.03 0.75 -5.55
C PRO A 18 -7.81 1.89 -4.87
N VAL A 19 -7.52 2.13 -3.61
CA VAL A 19 -8.08 3.26 -2.87
C VAL A 19 -7.15 4.46 -3.00
N GLY A 20 -7.75 5.61 -3.30
CA GLY A 20 -7.07 6.91 -3.24
C GLY A 20 -6.84 7.31 -1.79
N THR A 21 -5.77 8.04 -1.56
CA THR A 21 -5.28 8.40 -0.23
C THR A 21 -5.66 9.82 0.18
N THR A 22 -6.77 10.34 -0.33
CA THR A 22 -7.09 11.77 -0.37
C THR A 22 -7.23 12.45 0.99
N THR A 23 -7.44 11.70 2.09
CA THR A 23 -7.54 12.25 3.45
C THR A 23 -6.41 11.86 4.40
N ILE A 24 -5.83 10.65 4.29
CA ILE A 24 -4.81 10.15 5.24
C ILE A 24 -3.49 9.81 4.55
N GLY A 25 -3.52 9.34 3.30
CA GLY A 25 -2.30 8.76 2.72
C GLY A 25 -1.39 9.75 2.01
N GLY A 26 -1.70 11.05 1.98
CA GLY A 26 -0.69 12.07 1.71
C GLY A 26 0.40 12.10 2.80
N GLU A 27 0.01 11.85 4.05
CA GLU A 27 0.94 11.71 5.18
C GLU A 27 1.60 10.32 5.20
N LEU A 28 0.86 9.27 4.84
CA LEU A 28 1.43 7.93 4.78
C LEU A 28 2.39 7.73 3.60
N LEU A 29 2.21 8.45 2.50
CA LEU A 29 2.97 8.28 1.26
C LEU A 29 3.57 9.60 0.73
N PRO A 30 4.41 10.30 1.52
CA PRO A 30 4.95 11.60 1.14
C PRO A 30 5.73 11.53 -0.18
N LYS A 31 5.34 12.40 -1.12
CA LYS A 31 5.96 12.58 -2.45
C LYS A 31 6.00 11.33 -3.34
N LEU A 32 5.18 10.32 -3.05
CA LEU A 32 5.02 9.15 -3.93
C LEU A 32 3.86 9.28 -4.93
N SER A 33 3.09 10.37 -4.86
CA SER A 33 2.04 10.65 -5.86
C SER A 33 2.59 10.70 -7.29
N PRO A 34 1.90 10.14 -8.29
CA PRO A 34 2.37 10.15 -9.68
C PRO A 34 2.50 11.55 -10.28
N GLY A 35 1.72 12.53 -9.82
CA GLY A 35 1.75 13.91 -10.29
C GLY A 35 1.16 14.92 -9.29
N PRO A 36 1.18 16.23 -9.63
CA PRO A 36 0.86 17.34 -8.72
C PRO A 36 -0.62 17.45 -8.31
N LEU A 37 -1.52 16.68 -8.92
CA LEU A 37 -2.96 16.62 -8.60
C LEU A 37 -3.46 15.18 -8.44
N SER A 38 -2.56 14.23 -8.22
CA SER A 38 -2.92 12.83 -7.98
C SER A 38 -2.46 12.36 -6.61
N SER A 39 -3.11 11.32 -6.12
CA SER A 39 -2.74 10.66 -4.87
C SER A 39 -2.09 9.32 -5.20
N ALA A 40 -1.04 8.97 -4.46
CA ALA A 40 -0.50 7.61 -4.49
C ALA A 40 -1.61 6.62 -4.14
N LYS A 41 -1.72 5.54 -4.90
CA LYS A 41 -2.81 4.58 -4.71
C LYS A 41 -2.31 3.41 -3.88
N MET A 42 -3.21 2.82 -3.11
CA MET A 42 -2.92 1.61 -2.34
C MET A 42 -3.95 0.53 -2.61
N ARG A 43 -3.56 -0.72 -2.41
CA ARG A 43 -4.48 -1.86 -2.32
C ARG A 43 -4.45 -2.43 -0.91
N ALA A 44 -5.64 -2.64 -0.35
CA ALA A 44 -5.79 -3.34 0.90
C ALA A 44 -5.75 -4.85 0.64
N VAL A 45 -5.08 -5.59 1.53
CA VAL A 45 -5.06 -7.05 1.56
C VAL A 45 -5.40 -7.48 2.99
N VAL A 46 -6.44 -8.31 3.13
CA VAL A 46 -6.94 -8.77 4.42
C VAL A 46 -6.90 -10.29 4.51
N CYS A 47 -6.44 -10.83 5.64
CA CYS A 47 -6.62 -12.25 5.96
C CYS A 47 -7.97 -12.44 6.65
N ALA A 48 -8.80 -13.34 6.12
CA ALA A 48 -10.13 -13.62 6.68
C ALA A 48 -10.07 -14.42 8.00
N ASP A 49 -8.95 -15.07 8.31
CA ASP A 49 -8.85 -15.92 9.50
C ASP A 49 -8.27 -15.19 10.72
N CYS A 50 -7.24 -14.35 10.53
CA CYS A 50 -6.61 -13.63 11.65
C CYS A 50 -6.77 -12.11 11.58
N GLY A 51 -7.50 -11.59 10.59
CA GLY A 51 -7.77 -10.15 10.46
C GLY A 51 -6.57 -9.28 10.06
N LEU A 52 -5.41 -9.87 9.73
CA LEU A 52 -4.23 -9.09 9.32
C LEU A 52 -4.57 -8.23 8.09
N LEU A 53 -4.49 -6.91 8.26
CA LEU A 53 -4.67 -5.92 7.22
C LEU A 53 -3.30 -5.36 6.78
N ARG A 54 -3.02 -5.42 5.48
CA ARG A 54 -1.82 -4.85 4.86
C ARG A 54 -2.19 -3.92 3.74
N TYR A 55 -1.48 -2.80 3.63
CA TYR A 55 -1.58 -1.90 2.49
C TYR A 55 -0.36 -2.04 1.59
N PHE A 56 -0.61 -2.15 0.29
CA PHE A 56 0.43 -2.20 -0.74
C PHE A 56 0.30 -1.00 -1.64
N VAL A 57 1.39 -0.23 -1.72
CA VAL A 57 1.50 0.95 -2.59
C VAL A 57 1.54 0.49 -4.05
N ASP A 58 0.93 1.25 -4.95
CA ASP A 58 0.94 0.94 -6.38
C ASP A 58 2.35 1.06 -6.99
N ALA A 59 2.58 0.37 -8.10
CA ALA A 59 3.91 0.28 -8.72
C ALA A 59 4.49 1.64 -9.16
N ALA A 60 3.64 2.60 -9.58
CA ALA A 60 4.10 3.92 -10.01
C ALA A 60 4.52 4.81 -8.84
N ALA A 61 3.93 4.58 -7.66
CA ALA A 61 4.37 5.19 -6.42
C ALA A 61 5.62 4.49 -5.84
N LEU A 62 5.70 3.15 -5.95
CA LEU A 62 6.85 2.36 -5.52
C LEU A 62 8.14 2.75 -6.26
N SER A 63 8.07 3.01 -7.56
CA SER A 63 9.25 3.40 -8.36
C SER A 63 9.86 4.75 -7.95
N LYS A 64 9.16 5.55 -7.14
CA LYS A 64 9.64 6.83 -6.61
C LYS A 64 10.34 6.71 -5.27
N LEU A 65 10.29 5.55 -4.60
CA LEU A 65 10.89 5.37 -3.27
C LEU A 65 12.40 5.57 -3.32
N GLU A 66 13.10 4.86 -4.21
CA GLU A 66 14.57 4.84 -4.27
C GLU A 66 15.18 6.23 -4.54
N THR A 67 14.43 7.09 -5.22
CA THR A 67 14.90 8.44 -5.59
C THR A 67 14.35 9.54 -4.68
N SER A 68 13.47 9.21 -3.74
CA SER A 68 12.83 10.19 -2.88
C SER A 68 13.64 10.42 -1.61
N LYS A 69 14.14 11.66 -1.44
CA LYS A 69 14.80 12.14 -0.22
C LYS A 69 13.90 12.17 1.03
N HIS A 70 12.61 11.90 0.87
CA HIS A 70 11.63 11.89 1.96
C HIS A 70 11.48 10.52 2.62
N TRP A 71 12.23 9.51 2.15
CA TRP A 71 12.22 8.15 2.67
C TRP A 71 13.62 7.72 3.07
N THR A 72 13.69 6.88 4.09
CA THR A 72 14.93 6.30 4.59
C THR A 72 14.79 4.79 4.54
N LEU A 73 15.80 4.11 3.99
CA LEU A 73 15.89 2.66 4.02
C LEU A 73 16.10 2.21 5.48
N VAL A 74 15.29 1.25 5.93
CA VAL A 74 15.32 0.66 7.28
C VAL A 74 15.51 -0.84 7.21
#